data_AF-A0A382GIF1-F1
#
_entry.id   AF-A0A382GIF1-F1
#
_cell.length_a   1.000
_cell.length_b   1.000
_cell.length_c   1.000
_cell.angle_alpha   90.00
_cell.angle_beta   90.00
_cell.angle_gamma   90.00
#
_symmetry.space_group_name_H-M   'P 1'
#
loop_
_entity.id
_entity.type
_entity.pdbx_description
1 polymer ?
#
loop_
_entity_poly.entity_id
_entity_poly.type
_entity_poly.pdbx_seq_one_letter_code
_entity_poly.pdbx_strand_id
1 'polypeptide(L)'
;VMLFLWFSLFFNSFITPISAEENEQVEKKPEEEKKNFITDLTTGYSETDGFIKIYQDPKTSSLYLSVEENQLEQEFIYFAHVKNGVVAARRVRGSYLDNGVFKIKKHFETLRLIRINTSFSFDKNSELAKSSGANVSNAVVQVFPIIAENEGGNEFLIDVTDLFLSESLTPIKPLENFDNPKEKFKWGQLSKEKSRIIGIFNYPENTDIEVEYVIENPPSREYEAEDAVDPRNISIALRYSFIQMPSNEFEPRIADQRIGFFTTKVTDLTSTDITPYSDLIHKWN
;
A
#
# COMPACT_ATOMS: atom_id res chain seq x y z
N VAL A 1 45.69 -38.57 -33.87
CA VAL A 1 45.51 -40.05 -33.82
C VAL A 1 44.83 -40.38 -32.51
N MET A 2 43.74 -41.15 -32.60
CA MET A 2 42.79 -41.55 -31.54
C MET A 2 43.43 -41.98 -30.21
N LEU A 3 42.73 -41.78 -29.08
CA LEU A 3 41.98 -42.88 -28.43
C LEU A 3 41.12 -42.39 -27.24
N PHE A 4 39.85 -42.82 -27.28
CA PHE A 4 38.88 -42.86 -26.18
C PHE A 4 39.35 -43.83 -25.08
N LEU A 5 39.03 -43.57 -23.82
CA LEU A 5 38.92 -44.62 -22.80
C LEU A 5 37.83 -44.31 -21.77
N TRP A 6 36.90 -45.25 -21.73
CA TRP A 6 35.72 -45.46 -20.90
C TRP A 6 36.11 -45.72 -19.44
N PHE A 7 35.35 -45.21 -18.46
CA PHE A 7 35.47 -45.65 -17.06
C PHE A 7 34.12 -46.19 -16.58
N SER A 8 34.12 -47.47 -16.22
CA SER A 8 33.00 -48.26 -15.71
C SER A 8 32.85 -48.09 -14.20
N LEU A 9 31.60 -48.10 -13.75
CA LEU A 9 31.18 -48.20 -12.36
C LEU A 9 31.71 -49.47 -11.67
N PHE A 10 32.03 -49.35 -10.38
CA PHE A 10 31.91 -50.43 -9.41
C PHE A 10 31.26 -49.89 -8.13
N PHE A 11 30.08 -50.44 -7.82
CA PHE A 11 29.34 -50.27 -6.58
C PHE A 11 29.98 -51.14 -5.49
N ASN A 12 30.21 -50.61 -4.29
CA ASN A 12 30.42 -51.42 -3.10
C ASN A 12 29.75 -50.75 -1.89
N SER A 13 28.76 -51.45 -1.36
CA SER A 13 27.98 -51.08 -0.17
C SER A 13 28.82 -51.29 1.09
N PHE A 14 28.88 -50.27 1.95
CA PHE A 14 29.27 -50.44 3.35
C PHE A 14 28.17 -49.88 4.25
N ILE A 15 27.59 -50.80 5.03
CA ILE A 15 26.68 -50.54 6.15
C ILE A 15 27.57 -50.28 7.37
N THR A 16 27.37 -49.17 8.07
CA THR A 16 27.94 -48.93 9.41
C THR A 16 26.81 -48.72 10.43
N PRO A 17 26.94 -49.27 11.65
CA PRO A 17 25.85 -49.32 12.63
C PRO A 17 25.71 -48.01 13.43
N ILE A 18 24.49 -47.80 13.91
CA ILE A 18 24.00 -46.75 14.80
C ILE A 18 24.82 -46.69 16.12
N SER A 19 25.29 -45.49 16.48
CA SER A 19 25.67 -45.12 17.83
C SER A 19 24.64 -44.11 18.35
N ALA A 20 24.01 -44.42 19.48
CA ALA A 20 23.06 -43.56 20.16
C ALA A 20 23.83 -42.52 21.00
N GLU A 21 23.71 -41.25 20.65
CA GLU A 21 24.01 -40.13 21.56
C GLU A 21 22.70 -39.67 22.20
N GLU A 22 22.61 -39.80 23.53
CA GLU A 22 21.63 -39.13 24.36
C GLU A 22 21.80 -37.62 24.19
N ASN A 23 20.83 -37.00 23.50
CA ASN A 23 20.75 -35.56 23.36
C ASN A 23 19.78 -35.07 24.44
N GLU A 24 20.30 -34.48 25.52
CA GLU A 24 19.52 -33.80 26.55
C GLU A 24 18.69 -32.69 25.89
N GLN A 25 17.38 -32.92 25.76
CA GLN A 25 16.43 -31.89 25.40
C GLN A 25 16.31 -30.89 26.55
N VAL A 26 16.97 -29.75 26.41
CA VAL A 26 16.65 -28.55 27.18
C VAL A 26 15.27 -28.06 26.72
N GLU A 27 14.22 -28.42 27.46
CA GLU A 27 12.90 -27.82 27.33
C GLU A 27 13.00 -26.32 27.58
N LYS A 28 13.02 -25.52 26.51
CA LYS A 28 12.71 -24.09 26.58
C LYS A 28 11.24 -23.95 26.97
N LYS A 29 11.02 -23.61 28.24
CA LYS A 29 9.73 -23.11 28.75
C LYS A 29 9.24 -21.97 27.82
N PRO A 30 7.96 -21.95 27.39
CA PRO A 30 7.45 -20.86 26.57
C PRO A 30 7.56 -19.58 27.39
N GLU A 31 8.30 -18.60 26.87
CA GLU A 31 8.29 -17.24 27.40
C GLU A 31 6.88 -16.71 27.14
N GLU A 32 6.09 -16.49 28.19
CA GLU A 32 4.75 -15.90 28.06
C GLU A 32 4.89 -14.57 27.33
N GLU A 33 4.36 -14.50 26.11
CA GLU A 33 4.24 -13.24 25.37
C GLU A 33 3.49 -12.25 26.23
N LYS A 34 4.20 -11.23 26.73
CA LYS A 34 3.57 -10.09 27.39
C LYS A 34 2.65 -9.43 26.37
N LYS A 35 1.35 -9.60 26.54
CA LYS A 35 0.34 -8.83 25.82
C LYS A 35 0.50 -7.36 26.22
N ASN A 36 0.82 -6.50 25.25
CA ASN A 36 0.77 -5.07 25.44
C ASN A 36 -0.66 -4.60 25.23
N PHE A 37 -1.17 -3.75 26.13
CA PHE A 37 -2.49 -3.16 25.97
C PHE A 37 -2.41 -1.80 25.27
N ILE A 38 -3.42 -1.51 24.44
CA ILE A 38 -3.51 -0.23 23.71
C ILE A 38 -3.46 0.93 24.70
N THR A 39 -4.23 0.85 25.79
CA THR A 39 -4.30 1.88 26.84
C THR A 39 -2.94 2.22 27.44
N ASP A 40 -2.08 1.22 27.62
CA ASP A 40 -0.75 1.40 28.22
C ASP A 40 0.20 2.10 27.25
N LEU A 41 0.17 1.69 25.96
CA LEU A 41 1.04 2.25 24.93
C LEU A 41 0.63 3.65 24.48
N THR A 42 -0.67 3.96 24.45
CA THR A 42 -1.18 5.24 23.96
C THR A 42 -1.36 6.28 25.07
N THR A 43 -0.91 5.98 26.30
CA THR A 43 -0.97 6.93 27.41
C THR A 43 -0.20 8.21 27.07
N GLY A 44 -0.94 9.33 26.96
CA GLY A 44 -0.38 10.64 26.62
C GLY A 44 -0.25 10.92 25.12
N TYR A 45 -0.71 10.03 24.25
CA TYR A 45 -0.85 10.29 22.82
C TYR A 45 -2.08 11.15 22.56
N SER A 46 -2.04 11.91 21.47
CA SER A 46 -3.23 12.60 20.96
C SER A 46 -4.13 11.59 20.26
N GLU A 47 -5.38 11.48 20.70
CA GLU A 47 -6.39 10.58 20.14
C GLU A 47 -7.31 11.35 19.18
N THR A 48 -7.70 10.72 18.07
CA THR A 48 -8.62 11.30 17.10
C THR A 48 -9.54 10.21 16.56
N ASP A 49 -10.80 10.25 16.99
CA ASP A 49 -11.86 9.34 16.53
C ASP A 49 -12.38 9.70 15.12
N GLY A 50 -12.89 8.72 14.41
CA GLY A 50 -13.48 8.85 13.08
C GLY A 50 -13.53 7.51 12.35
N PHE A 51 -13.46 7.50 11.02
CA PHE A 51 -13.58 6.29 10.21
C PHE A 51 -12.54 5.23 10.58
N ILE A 52 -11.29 5.64 10.77
CA ILE A 52 -10.23 4.83 11.38
C ILE A 52 -9.71 5.60 12.59
N LYS A 53 -9.70 4.98 13.77
CA LYS A 53 -9.21 5.64 14.99
C LYS A 53 -7.69 5.83 14.93
N ILE A 54 -7.23 7.04 15.26
CA ILE A 54 -5.82 7.42 15.17
C ILE A 54 -5.29 7.84 16.54
N TYR A 55 -4.08 7.39 16.85
CA TYR A 55 -3.26 7.94 17.92
C TYR A 55 -1.98 8.56 17.35
N GLN A 56 -1.58 9.71 17.86
CA GLN A 56 -0.32 10.37 17.48
C GLN A 56 0.52 10.67 18.71
N ASP A 57 1.79 10.25 18.70
CA ASP A 57 2.74 10.59 19.76
C ASP A 57 3.17 12.07 19.61
N PRO A 58 2.88 12.95 20.58
CA PRO A 58 3.25 14.36 20.50
C PRO A 58 4.77 14.61 20.56
N LYS A 59 5.57 13.62 20.96
CA LYS A 59 7.04 13.75 21.07
C LYS A 59 7.75 13.40 19.77
N THR A 60 7.31 12.33 19.11
CA THR A 60 7.96 11.79 17.90
C THR A 60 7.20 12.09 16.62
N SER A 61 5.95 12.53 16.71
CA SER A 61 5.01 12.64 15.59
C SER A 61 4.68 11.28 14.93
N SER A 62 5.02 10.15 15.57
CA SER A 62 4.64 8.82 15.10
C SER A 62 3.12 8.64 15.12
N LEU A 63 2.61 7.93 14.12
CA LEU A 63 1.20 7.73 13.87
C LEU A 63 0.83 6.26 14.02
N TYR A 64 -0.24 6.01 14.76
CA TYR A 64 -0.76 4.67 15.02
C TYR A 64 -2.23 4.60 14.62
N LEU A 65 -2.64 3.48 14.04
CA LEU A 65 -4.05 3.20 13.77
C LEU A 65 -4.55 2.15 14.74
N SER A 66 -5.73 2.39 15.31
CA SER A 66 -6.55 1.36 15.94
C SER A 66 -7.46 0.76 14.89
N VAL A 67 -7.38 -0.54 14.70
CA VAL A 67 -8.21 -1.29 13.76
C VAL A 67 -9.08 -2.26 14.56
N GLU A 68 -10.39 -2.08 14.50
CA GLU A 68 -11.35 -2.99 15.09
C GLU A 68 -11.53 -4.26 14.24
N GLU A 69 -11.90 -5.37 14.86
CA GLU A 69 -12.14 -6.64 14.18
C GLU A 69 -13.23 -6.53 13.11
N ASN A 70 -14.26 -5.69 13.33
CA ASN A 70 -15.34 -5.43 12.37
C ASN A 70 -14.87 -4.67 11.11
N GLN A 71 -13.73 -3.98 11.14
CA GLN A 71 -13.12 -3.28 10.01
C GLN A 71 -12.24 -4.20 9.17
N LEU A 72 -11.90 -5.39 9.67
CA LEU A 72 -11.13 -6.36 8.91
C LEU A 72 -11.93 -6.90 7.72
N GLU A 73 -11.22 -7.13 6.62
CA GLU A 73 -11.74 -7.58 5.32
C GLU A 73 -12.78 -6.63 4.67
N GLN A 74 -13.14 -5.52 5.32
CA GLN A 74 -13.98 -4.48 4.75
C GLN A 74 -13.18 -3.65 3.74
N GLU A 75 -13.78 -3.38 2.59
CA GLU A 75 -13.20 -2.53 1.56
C GLU A 75 -13.46 -1.05 1.85
N PHE A 76 -12.47 -0.21 1.57
CA PHE A 76 -12.57 1.24 1.65
C PHE A 76 -11.86 1.87 0.45
N ILE A 77 -12.30 3.07 0.08
CA ILE A 77 -11.75 3.83 -1.02
C ILE A 77 -10.51 4.58 -0.53
N TYR A 78 -9.47 4.54 -1.35
CA TYR A 78 -8.25 5.31 -1.19
C TYR A 78 -8.18 6.38 -2.27
N PHE A 79 -7.78 7.59 -1.89
CA PHE A 79 -7.54 8.70 -2.81
C PHE A 79 -6.33 9.52 -2.37
N ALA A 80 -5.50 9.90 -3.34
CA ALA A 80 -4.31 10.73 -3.11
C ALA A 80 -4.26 11.92 -4.06
N HIS A 81 -4.03 13.11 -3.50
CA HIS A 81 -3.83 14.32 -4.28
C HIS A 81 -2.83 15.28 -3.64
N VAL A 82 -2.26 16.16 -4.46
CA VAL A 82 -1.33 17.19 -4.02
C VAL A 82 -2.10 18.38 -3.45
N LYS A 83 -1.86 18.69 -2.18
CA LYS A 83 -2.33 19.92 -1.52
C LYS A 83 -1.51 21.12 -1.91
N ASN A 84 -0.19 20.94 -2.03
CA ASN A 84 0.71 21.99 -2.46
C ASN A 84 2.03 21.41 -2.98
N GLY A 85 2.65 22.11 -3.91
CA GLY A 85 3.98 21.80 -4.43
C GLY A 85 4.33 22.76 -5.56
N VAL A 86 5.49 22.55 -6.16
CA VAL A 86 6.07 23.49 -7.14
C VAL A 86 5.83 23.00 -8.57
N VAL A 87 5.75 23.95 -9.51
CA VAL A 87 5.50 23.68 -10.94
C VAL A 87 6.68 22.90 -11.53
N ALA A 88 7.89 23.24 -11.12
CA ALA A 88 9.10 22.54 -11.50
C ALA A 88 9.09 21.03 -11.19
N ALA A 89 8.50 20.65 -10.05
CA ALA A 89 8.32 19.25 -9.69
C ALA A 89 7.09 18.64 -10.39
N ARG A 90 6.31 19.39 -11.18
CA ARG A 90 5.06 18.91 -11.80
C ARG A 90 4.06 18.35 -10.78
N ARG A 91 4.15 18.81 -9.53
CA ARG A 91 3.24 18.49 -8.43
C ARG A 91 2.62 19.77 -7.92
N VAL A 92 1.72 20.31 -8.74
CA VAL A 92 1.00 21.54 -8.41
C VAL A 92 -0.22 21.24 -7.53
N ARG A 93 -0.70 22.23 -6.80
CA ARG A 93 -1.94 22.12 -6.02
C ARG A 93 -3.09 21.57 -6.87
N GLY A 94 -3.80 20.59 -6.33
CA GLY A 94 -4.93 19.92 -6.99
C GLY A 94 -4.51 18.82 -7.97
N SER A 95 -3.22 18.52 -8.11
CA SER A 95 -2.76 17.40 -8.93
C SER A 95 -3.27 16.08 -8.35
N TYR A 96 -4.05 15.36 -9.14
CA TYR A 96 -4.42 13.98 -8.87
C TYR A 96 -3.18 13.09 -8.92
N LEU A 97 -3.08 12.12 -8.00
CA LEU A 97 -1.99 11.15 -8.00
C LEU A 97 -2.49 9.73 -8.16
N ASP A 98 -3.44 9.31 -7.33
CA ASP A 98 -3.85 7.90 -7.28
C ASP A 98 -5.23 7.73 -6.64
N ASN A 99 -5.86 6.62 -6.95
CA ASN A 99 -7.04 6.13 -6.29
C ASN A 99 -7.08 4.60 -6.31
N GLY A 100 -7.86 4.01 -5.42
CA GLY A 100 -8.03 2.57 -5.42
C GLY A 100 -8.97 2.09 -4.35
N VAL A 101 -9.09 0.78 -4.26
CA VAL A 101 -9.82 0.10 -3.20
C VAL A 101 -8.83 -0.68 -2.37
N PHE A 102 -8.92 -0.53 -1.05
CA PHE A 102 -8.06 -1.20 -0.09
C PHE A 102 -8.90 -1.98 0.90
N LYS A 103 -8.27 -2.97 1.54
CA LYS A 103 -8.78 -3.62 2.74
C LYS A 103 -7.64 -3.98 3.67
N ILE A 104 -7.97 -4.19 4.95
CA ILE A 104 -7.03 -4.67 5.96
C ILE A 104 -7.36 -6.12 6.27
N LYS A 105 -6.36 -7.00 6.26
CA LYS A 105 -6.51 -8.43 6.57
C LYS A 105 -5.59 -8.84 7.72
N LYS A 106 -6.14 -9.46 8.76
CA LYS A 106 -5.32 -10.08 9.81
C LYS A 106 -4.68 -11.38 9.32
N HIS A 107 -3.41 -11.58 9.66
CA HIS A 107 -2.66 -12.80 9.43
C HIS A 107 -1.71 -13.04 10.61
N PHE A 108 -2.12 -13.93 11.53
CA PHE A 108 -1.45 -14.11 12.83
C PHE A 108 -1.30 -12.76 13.54
N GLU A 109 -0.09 -12.44 14.01
CA GLU A 109 0.28 -11.21 14.72
C GLU A 109 0.54 -10.01 13.80
N THR A 110 -0.04 -10.02 12.59
CA THR A 110 0.13 -8.93 11.63
C THR A 110 -1.18 -8.52 10.99
N LEU A 111 -1.27 -7.24 10.64
CA LEU A 111 -2.28 -6.69 9.73
C LEU A 111 -1.65 -6.37 8.38
N ARG A 112 -2.31 -6.78 7.30
CA ARG A 112 -1.85 -6.59 5.92
C ARG A 112 -2.76 -5.56 5.25
N LEU A 113 -2.18 -4.46 4.78
CA LEU A 113 -2.87 -3.52 3.91
C LEU A 113 -2.80 -4.01 2.48
N ILE A 114 -3.96 -4.31 1.90
CA ILE A 114 -4.08 -4.96 0.60
C ILE A 114 -4.86 -4.03 -0.34
N ARG A 115 -4.24 -3.65 -1.46
CA ARG A 115 -4.92 -2.97 -2.57
C ARG A 115 -5.59 -4.00 -3.48
N ILE A 116 -6.89 -3.81 -3.72
CA ILE A 116 -7.73 -4.70 -4.51
C ILE A 116 -7.58 -4.41 -5.99
N ASN A 117 -7.49 -5.46 -6.80
CA ASN A 117 -7.51 -5.35 -8.25
C ASN A 117 -8.97 -5.23 -8.73
N THR A 118 -9.32 -4.06 -9.26
CA THR A 118 -10.65 -3.75 -9.80
C THR A 118 -10.66 -3.70 -11.34
N SER A 119 -9.61 -4.21 -12.00
CA SER A 119 -9.44 -4.09 -13.45
C SER A 119 -10.23 -5.12 -14.25
N PHE A 120 -10.75 -6.15 -13.58
CA PHE A 120 -11.39 -7.30 -14.22
C PHE A 120 -12.79 -7.53 -13.66
N SER A 121 -13.71 -7.96 -14.52
CA SER A 121 -15.06 -8.38 -14.15
C SER A 121 -15.37 -9.76 -14.70
N PHE A 122 -16.35 -10.41 -14.08
CA PHE A 122 -16.95 -11.66 -14.57
C PHE A 122 -18.48 -11.53 -14.52
N ASP A 123 -19.18 -12.05 -15.52
CA ASP A 123 -20.60 -12.38 -15.36
C ASP A 123 -20.75 -13.46 -14.29
N LYS A 124 -21.45 -13.14 -13.20
CA LYS A 124 -21.69 -14.04 -12.06
C LYS A 124 -22.47 -15.30 -12.44
N ASN A 125 -23.22 -15.27 -13.54
CA ASN A 125 -23.98 -16.42 -14.03
C ASN A 125 -23.15 -17.34 -14.95
N SER A 126 -21.96 -16.91 -15.35
CA SER A 126 -21.06 -17.71 -16.18
C SER A 126 -20.28 -18.72 -15.35
N GLU A 127 -20.12 -19.93 -15.87
CA GLU A 127 -19.25 -20.96 -15.28
C GLU A 127 -17.79 -20.48 -15.13
N LEU A 128 -17.36 -19.55 -15.98
CA LEU A 128 -16.03 -18.94 -15.91
C LEU A 128 -15.82 -18.11 -14.63
N ALA A 129 -16.89 -17.65 -13.96
CA ALA A 129 -16.78 -16.92 -12.70
C ALA A 129 -16.18 -17.77 -11.57
N LYS A 130 -16.20 -19.10 -11.68
CA LYS A 130 -15.52 -20.01 -10.76
C LYS A 130 -13.99 -19.86 -10.79
N SER A 131 -13.45 -19.32 -11.88
CA SER A 131 -12.04 -18.98 -12.03
C SER A 131 -11.72 -17.53 -11.63
N SER A 132 -12.67 -16.80 -11.04
CA SER A 132 -12.43 -15.45 -10.53
C SER A 132 -11.26 -15.46 -9.53
N GLY A 133 -10.31 -14.54 -9.72
CA GLY A 133 -9.08 -14.48 -8.94
C GLY A 133 -7.92 -15.34 -9.48
N ALA A 134 -8.14 -16.19 -10.48
CA ALA A 134 -7.05 -16.91 -11.14
C ALA A 134 -6.21 -15.97 -12.01
N ASN A 135 -4.88 -16.14 -11.99
CA ASN A 135 -3.90 -15.36 -12.77
C ASN A 135 -3.95 -13.84 -12.55
N VAL A 136 -4.58 -13.39 -11.47
CA VAL A 136 -4.58 -12.00 -11.02
C VAL A 136 -4.17 -11.97 -9.55
N SER A 137 -3.62 -10.84 -9.10
CA SER A 137 -3.26 -10.68 -7.69
C SER A 137 -3.68 -9.30 -7.19
N ASN A 138 -4.09 -9.28 -5.93
CA ASN A 138 -4.16 -8.06 -5.13
C ASN A 138 -2.75 -7.70 -4.68
N ALA A 139 -2.46 -6.41 -4.49
CA ALA A 139 -1.16 -5.95 -4.05
C ALA A 139 -1.12 -5.83 -2.52
N VAL A 140 -0.22 -6.56 -1.86
CA VAL A 140 0.06 -6.34 -0.44
C VAL A 140 0.99 -5.14 -0.36
N VAL A 141 0.45 -4.00 0.05
CA VAL A 141 1.19 -2.73 0.07
C VAL A 141 2.12 -2.65 1.26
N GLN A 142 1.65 -3.06 2.44
CA GLN A 142 2.42 -3.05 3.67
C GLN A 142 1.90 -4.11 4.64
N VAL A 143 2.81 -4.63 5.47
CA VAL A 143 2.48 -5.53 6.59
C VAL A 143 2.91 -4.85 7.88
N PHE A 144 1.99 -4.82 8.84
CA PHE A 144 2.17 -4.17 10.14
C PHE A 144 2.14 -5.23 11.23
N PRO A 145 3.19 -5.35 12.07
CA PRO A 145 3.10 -6.07 13.32
C PRO A 145 2.04 -5.44 14.23
N ILE A 146 1.24 -6.27 14.90
CA ILE A 146 0.33 -5.82 15.96
C ILE A 146 1.19 -5.52 17.19
N ILE A 147 1.22 -4.25 17.62
CA ILE A 147 2.07 -3.82 18.74
C ILE A 147 1.34 -3.84 20.09
N ALA A 148 0.02 -3.79 20.06
CA ALA A 148 -0.87 -3.97 21.21
C ALA A 148 -2.28 -4.36 20.77
N GLU A 149 -3.02 -4.97 21.70
CA GLU A 149 -4.44 -5.29 21.55
C GLU A 149 -5.23 -4.70 22.73
N ASN A 150 -6.54 -4.52 22.58
CA ASN A 150 -7.37 -4.21 23.75
C ASN A 150 -7.60 -5.46 24.63
N GLU A 151 -8.18 -5.28 25.82
CA GLU A 151 -8.46 -6.41 26.74
C GLU A 151 -9.36 -7.49 26.10
N GLY A 152 -10.23 -7.09 25.16
CA GLY A 152 -11.13 -7.99 24.45
C GLY A 152 -10.48 -8.77 23.30
N GLY A 153 -9.28 -8.39 22.86
CA GLY A 153 -8.60 -8.98 21.69
C GLY A 153 -9.29 -8.71 20.35
N ASN A 154 -10.16 -7.70 20.27
CA ASN A 154 -10.94 -7.34 19.08
C ASN A 154 -10.59 -5.97 18.50
N GLU A 155 -9.54 -5.33 19.02
CA GLU A 155 -8.98 -4.07 18.53
C GLU A 155 -7.46 -4.18 18.52
N PHE A 156 -6.84 -3.76 17.43
CA PHE A 156 -5.41 -3.93 17.15
C PHE A 156 -4.76 -2.59 16.91
N LEU A 157 -3.65 -2.31 17.60
CA LEU A 157 -2.84 -1.12 17.36
C LEU A 157 -1.67 -1.45 16.44
N ILE A 158 -1.47 -0.64 15.40
CA ILE A 158 -0.36 -0.75 14.45
C ILE A 158 0.34 0.59 14.25
N ASP A 159 1.67 0.58 14.12
CA ASP A 159 2.46 1.76 13.73
C ASP A 159 2.42 1.91 12.20
N VAL A 160 1.95 3.07 11.74
CA VAL A 160 1.80 3.38 10.31
C VAL A 160 2.67 4.57 9.88
N THR A 161 3.56 5.04 10.74
CA THR A 161 4.42 6.20 10.47
C THR A 161 5.21 6.00 9.16
N ASP A 162 5.79 4.82 8.99
CA ASP A 162 6.61 4.47 7.83
C ASP A 162 5.78 4.34 6.55
N LEU A 163 4.51 3.95 6.65
CA LEU A 163 3.61 3.92 5.50
C LEU A 163 3.43 5.33 4.92
N PHE A 164 3.23 6.32 5.78
CA PHE A 164 3.01 7.70 5.36
C PHE A 164 4.29 8.48 5.09
N LEU A 165 5.45 8.10 5.64
CA LEU A 165 6.73 8.76 5.32
C LEU A 165 7.51 8.05 4.20
N SER A 166 6.83 7.26 3.38
CA SER A 166 7.38 6.57 2.22
C SER A 166 6.48 6.73 0.98
N GLU A 167 6.92 6.21 -0.17
CA GLU A 167 6.12 6.13 -1.39
C GLU A 167 5.31 4.82 -1.49
N SER A 168 5.15 4.07 -0.38
CA SER A 168 4.49 2.75 -0.39
C SER A 168 3.04 2.79 -0.88
N LEU A 169 2.28 3.84 -0.51
CA LEU A 169 0.89 3.99 -0.94
C LEU A 169 0.78 4.48 -2.39
N THR A 170 1.52 5.54 -2.72
CA THR A 170 1.48 6.18 -4.03
C THR A 170 2.84 6.75 -4.40
N PRO A 171 3.37 6.43 -5.59
CA PRO A 171 4.55 7.08 -6.13
C PRO A 171 4.33 8.59 -6.30
N ILE A 172 5.15 9.39 -5.63
CA ILE A 172 5.15 10.85 -5.71
C ILE A 172 5.99 11.28 -6.89
N LYS A 173 7.13 10.63 -7.10
CA LYS A 173 8.00 10.88 -8.25
C LYS A 173 7.32 10.40 -9.55
N PRO A 174 7.22 11.24 -10.59
CA PRO A 174 6.77 10.80 -11.91
C PRO A 174 7.78 9.83 -12.50
N LEU A 175 7.29 8.90 -13.32
CA LEU A 175 8.16 8.01 -14.08
C LEU A 175 9.07 8.84 -14.99
N GLU A 176 10.37 8.53 -14.96
CA GLU A 176 11.37 9.24 -15.75
C GLU A 176 11.10 9.00 -17.24
N ASN A 177 10.95 10.07 -18.00
CA ASN A 177 10.79 9.97 -19.44
C ASN A 177 12.16 9.91 -20.11
N PHE A 178 12.65 8.70 -20.37
CA PHE A 178 13.95 8.46 -21.00
C PHE A 178 14.08 9.08 -22.40
N ASP A 179 12.97 9.36 -23.08
CA ASP A 179 12.96 9.95 -24.42
C ASP A 179 13.19 11.47 -24.41
N ASN A 180 13.14 12.12 -23.25
CA ASN A 180 13.40 13.56 -23.12
C ASN A 180 14.47 13.87 -22.06
N PRO A 181 15.76 13.69 -22.39
CA PRO A 181 16.88 13.92 -21.46
C PRO A 181 17.08 15.41 -21.08
N LYS A 182 16.23 16.32 -21.56
CA LYS A 182 16.31 17.77 -21.32
C LYS A 182 15.50 18.25 -20.11
N GLU A 183 15.05 17.37 -19.23
CA GLU A 183 14.39 17.81 -18.00
C GLU A 183 15.38 18.57 -17.12
N LYS A 184 15.16 19.89 -16.99
CA LYS A 184 15.97 20.79 -16.16
C LYS A 184 15.88 20.45 -14.68
N PHE A 185 14.73 19.93 -14.24
CA PHE A 185 14.50 19.44 -12.91
C PHE A 185 14.72 17.93 -12.88
N LYS A 186 15.58 17.47 -11.96
CA LYS A 186 15.86 16.04 -11.76
C LYS A 186 15.32 15.63 -10.41
N TRP A 187 14.38 14.70 -10.42
CA TRP A 187 13.86 14.09 -9.22
C TRP A 187 14.90 13.20 -8.56
N GLY A 188 15.26 13.51 -7.31
CA GLY A 188 16.06 12.64 -6.48
C GLY A 188 15.21 11.74 -5.59
N GLN A 189 15.67 11.50 -4.36
CA GLN A 189 15.07 10.53 -3.45
C GLN A 189 14.17 11.23 -2.42
N LEU A 190 13.15 10.52 -1.96
CA LEU A 190 12.36 10.97 -0.83
C LEU A 190 13.20 10.90 0.46
N SER A 191 13.24 12.00 1.20
CA SER A 191 13.92 12.06 2.51
C SER A 191 12.91 11.83 3.63
N LYS A 192 12.88 10.62 4.19
CA LYS A 192 12.01 10.27 5.33
C LYS A 192 12.24 11.18 6.53
N GLU A 193 13.50 11.52 6.82
CA GLU A 193 13.91 12.34 7.97
C GLU A 193 13.44 13.80 7.88
N LYS A 194 13.38 14.36 6.66
CA LYS A 194 12.91 15.72 6.42
C LYS A 194 11.41 15.81 6.18
N SER A 195 10.78 14.67 5.91
CA SER A 195 9.34 14.57 5.69
C SER A 195 8.61 14.47 7.03
N ARG A 196 7.35 14.90 7.06
CA ARG A 196 6.54 14.88 8.29
C ARG A 196 5.05 14.82 7.99
N ILE A 197 4.31 14.28 8.95
CA ILE A 197 2.85 14.37 8.97
C ILE A 197 2.50 15.78 9.47
N ILE A 198 1.67 16.51 8.71
CA ILE A 198 1.32 17.90 9.00
C ILE A 198 -0.10 18.06 9.53
N GLY A 199 -0.98 17.08 9.32
CA GLY A 199 -2.36 17.16 9.79
C GLY A 199 -3.12 15.84 9.66
N ILE A 200 -4.05 15.66 10.59
CA ILE A 200 -5.00 14.54 10.63
C ILE A 200 -6.39 15.16 10.66
N PHE A 201 -7.26 14.76 9.74
CA PHE A 201 -8.64 15.20 9.68
C PHE A 201 -9.52 13.97 9.63
N ASN A 202 -10.08 13.60 10.78
CA ASN A 202 -10.83 12.38 10.94
C ASN A 202 -12.33 12.70 11.10
N TYR A 203 -13.15 12.06 10.29
CA TYR A 203 -14.60 12.20 10.27
C TYR A 203 -15.23 10.80 10.28
N PRO A 204 -16.53 10.67 10.59
CA PRO A 204 -17.18 9.35 10.69
C PRO A 204 -17.04 8.47 9.43
N GLU A 205 -17.05 9.08 8.25
CA GLU A 205 -17.06 8.36 6.95
C GLU A 205 -15.73 8.46 6.20
N ASN A 206 -14.80 9.31 6.64
CA ASN A 206 -13.48 9.42 6.01
C ASN A 206 -12.39 9.89 6.98
N THR A 207 -11.18 9.42 6.73
CA THR A 207 -9.95 9.79 7.43
C THR A 207 -8.97 10.38 6.42
N ASP A 208 -8.61 11.64 6.59
CA ASP A 208 -7.58 12.30 5.79
C ASP A 208 -6.29 12.48 6.58
N ILE A 209 -5.16 12.12 5.98
CA ILE A 209 -3.82 12.37 6.52
C ILE A 209 -3.06 13.23 5.53
N GLU A 210 -2.58 14.38 6.00
CA GLU A 210 -1.72 15.26 5.24
C GLU A 210 -0.25 15.05 5.61
N VAL A 211 0.58 14.89 4.59
CA VAL A 211 2.02 14.66 4.71
C VAL A 211 2.77 15.68 3.88
N GLU A 212 3.76 16.32 4.47
CA GLU A 212 4.79 17.08 3.76
C GLU A 212 5.94 16.13 3.45
N TYR A 213 6.16 15.88 2.17
CA TYR A 213 7.29 15.11 1.67
C TYR A 213 8.39 16.04 1.20
N VAL A 214 9.63 15.73 1.58
CA VAL A 214 10.81 16.45 1.10
C VAL A 214 11.60 15.57 0.15
N ILE A 215 11.76 16.04 -1.08
CA ILE A 215 12.53 15.36 -2.13
C ILE A 215 13.90 15.99 -2.23
N GLU A 216 14.94 15.17 -2.05
CA GLU A 216 16.34 15.57 -2.15
C GLU A 216 16.86 15.35 -3.56
N ASN A 217 16.98 16.43 -4.32
CA ASN A 217 17.37 16.39 -5.73
C ASN A 217 18.88 16.59 -5.91
N PRO A 218 19.49 15.93 -6.91
CA PRO A 218 20.86 16.24 -7.29
C PRO A 218 20.95 17.69 -7.79
N PRO A 219 22.10 18.37 -7.59
CA PRO A 219 22.32 19.71 -8.13
C PRO A 219 22.10 19.74 -9.65
N SER A 220 21.31 20.70 -10.12
CA SER A 220 21.08 20.94 -11.55
C SER A 220 21.71 22.28 -11.95
N ARG A 221 22.54 22.27 -13.00
CA ARG A 221 23.22 23.47 -13.52
C ARG A 221 22.29 24.44 -14.23
N GLU A 222 21.10 24.00 -14.63
CA GLU A 222 20.16 24.75 -15.47
C GLU A 222 18.83 25.08 -14.77
N TYR A 223 18.77 24.86 -13.45
CA TYR A 223 17.55 25.10 -12.70
C TYR A 223 17.50 26.54 -12.18
N GLU A 224 16.79 27.38 -12.91
CA GLU A 224 16.40 28.74 -12.52
C GLU A 224 14.88 28.76 -12.31
N ALA A 225 14.36 28.08 -11.28
CA ALA A 225 12.93 28.14 -11.02
C ALA A 225 12.63 29.08 -9.85
N GLU A 226 11.87 30.13 -10.14
CA GLU A 226 11.40 31.13 -9.17
C GLU A 226 10.48 30.51 -8.09
N ASP A 227 9.92 29.33 -8.35
CA ASP A 227 8.97 28.63 -7.48
C ASP A 227 9.63 27.74 -6.42
N ALA A 228 10.96 27.55 -6.46
CA ALA A 228 11.71 26.80 -5.47
C ALA A 228 13.01 27.51 -5.06
N VAL A 229 13.08 27.94 -3.80
CA VAL A 229 14.22 28.68 -3.24
C VAL A 229 15.52 27.86 -3.31
N ASP A 230 15.46 26.56 -3.03
CA ASP A 230 16.57 25.63 -3.21
C ASP A 230 16.08 24.37 -3.94
N PRO A 231 16.40 24.17 -5.23
CA PRO A 231 15.97 23.00 -5.99
C PRO A 231 16.39 21.67 -5.40
N ARG A 232 17.42 21.65 -4.55
CA ARG A 232 17.94 20.41 -3.96
C ARG A 232 16.99 19.86 -2.89
N ASN A 233 16.07 20.66 -2.36
CA ASN A 233 15.12 20.23 -1.33
C ASN A 233 13.74 20.78 -1.69
N ILE A 234 12.90 19.93 -2.29
CA ILE A 234 11.54 20.33 -2.68
C ILE A 234 10.53 19.72 -1.72
N SER A 235 9.75 20.58 -1.06
CA SER A 235 8.59 20.16 -0.28
C SER A 235 7.36 19.97 -1.16
N ILE A 236 6.65 18.87 -0.97
CA ILE A 236 5.38 18.55 -1.62
C ILE A 236 4.41 18.08 -0.54
N ALA A 237 3.32 18.82 -0.35
CA ALA A 237 2.26 18.45 0.57
C ALA A 237 1.21 17.59 -0.16
N LEU A 238 1.00 16.38 0.32
CA LEU A 238 0.01 15.43 -0.17
C LEU A 238 -1.08 15.22 0.88
N ARG A 239 -2.28 14.86 0.42
CA ARG A 239 -3.34 14.35 1.26
C ARG A 239 -3.75 12.97 0.78
N TYR A 240 -3.74 12.03 1.71
CA TYR A 240 -4.31 10.70 1.57
C TYR A 240 -5.68 10.69 2.25
N SER A 241 -6.68 10.20 1.54
CA SER A 241 -8.05 10.07 2.03
C SER A 241 -8.44 8.60 2.01
N PHE A 242 -8.84 8.08 3.17
CA PHE A 242 -9.46 6.77 3.33
C PHE A 242 -10.94 7.00 3.58
N ILE A 243 -11.79 6.49 2.68
CA ILE A 243 -13.20 6.82 2.63
C ILE A 243 -13.98 5.52 2.73
N GLN A 244 -14.98 5.48 3.60
CA GLN A 244 -15.88 4.34 3.72
C GLN A 244 -16.50 3.99 2.37
N MET A 245 -16.63 2.70 2.07
CA MET A 245 -17.38 2.28 0.88
C MET A 245 -18.84 2.74 1.01
N PRO A 246 -19.41 3.40 -0.02
CA PRO A 246 -20.77 3.89 0.05
C PRO A 246 -21.75 2.71 0.08
N SER A 247 -22.72 2.75 1.00
CA SER A 247 -23.85 1.83 0.99
C SER A 247 -24.96 2.41 0.10
N ASN A 248 -25.05 1.93 -1.14
CA ASN A 248 -26.05 2.39 -2.10
C ASN A 248 -26.42 1.30 -3.13
N GLU A 249 -27.49 1.57 -3.87
CA GLU A 249 -27.98 0.72 -4.97
C GLU A 249 -27.39 1.18 -6.33
N PHE A 250 -26.13 1.62 -6.35
CA PHE A 250 -25.53 2.15 -7.57
C PHE A 250 -25.23 1.03 -8.57
N GLU A 251 -25.86 1.10 -9.73
CA GLU A 251 -25.53 0.24 -10.87
C GLU A 251 -24.62 0.99 -11.88
N PRO A 252 -23.40 0.49 -12.14
CA PRO A 252 -22.54 1.03 -13.17
C PRO A 252 -23.20 0.97 -14.55
N ARG A 253 -23.01 2.02 -15.36
CA ARG A 253 -23.51 2.07 -16.74
C ARG A 253 -22.35 1.98 -17.72
N ILE A 254 -22.51 1.19 -18.77
CA ILE A 254 -21.56 1.12 -19.88
C ILE A 254 -21.66 2.40 -20.72
N ALA A 255 -20.51 2.96 -21.08
CA ALA A 255 -20.40 4.15 -21.89
C ALA A 255 -20.85 3.91 -23.33
N ASP A 256 -21.62 4.85 -23.88
CA ASP A 256 -21.92 4.91 -25.31
C ASP A 256 -20.78 5.63 -26.03
N GLN A 257 -20.06 4.94 -26.91
CA GLN A 257 -18.90 5.48 -27.62
C GLN A 257 -19.21 6.71 -28.49
N ARG A 258 -20.48 7.00 -28.79
CA ARG A 258 -20.89 8.18 -29.55
C ARG A 258 -20.91 9.46 -28.69
N ILE A 259 -20.82 9.32 -27.37
CA ILE A 259 -20.92 10.41 -26.41
C ILE A 259 -19.65 10.39 -25.53
N GLY A 260 -19.06 11.57 -25.31
CA GLY A 260 -17.93 11.70 -24.39
C GLY A 260 -18.38 11.55 -22.94
N PHE A 261 -17.84 10.54 -22.25
CA PHE A 261 -17.96 10.37 -20.80
C PHE A 261 -16.57 10.22 -20.19
N PHE A 262 -16.43 10.56 -18.91
CA PHE A 262 -15.33 10.05 -18.10
C PHE A 262 -15.64 8.62 -17.73
N THR A 263 -14.72 7.71 -18.02
CA THR A 263 -14.94 6.27 -17.86
C THR A 263 -13.76 5.59 -17.18
N THR A 264 -14.04 4.47 -16.53
CA THR A 264 -13.01 3.50 -16.12
C THR A 264 -13.20 2.26 -16.96
N LYS A 265 -12.15 1.84 -17.66
CA LYS A 265 -12.14 0.58 -18.41
C LYS A 265 -11.99 -0.60 -17.47
N VAL A 266 -12.91 -1.56 -17.56
CA VAL A 266 -12.81 -2.88 -16.92
C VAL A 266 -12.75 -3.94 -18.01
N THR A 267 -11.99 -5.01 -17.81
CA THR A 267 -11.90 -6.12 -18.76
C THR A 267 -12.82 -7.25 -18.32
N ASP A 268 -13.79 -7.61 -19.16
CA ASP A 268 -14.69 -8.73 -18.91
C ASP A 268 -14.03 -10.04 -19.31
N LEU A 269 -13.61 -10.81 -18.30
CA LEU A 269 -12.95 -12.10 -18.50
C LEU A 269 -13.92 -13.24 -18.87
N THR A 270 -15.22 -12.94 -18.98
CA THR A 270 -16.22 -13.88 -19.49
C THR A 270 -16.56 -13.67 -20.96
N SER A 271 -16.12 -12.55 -21.55
CA SER A 271 -16.39 -12.22 -22.95
C SER A 271 -15.53 -13.04 -23.92
N THR A 272 -16.10 -13.40 -25.06
CA THR A 272 -15.41 -14.04 -26.19
C THR A 272 -14.99 -13.03 -27.28
N ASP A 273 -15.25 -11.74 -27.06
CA ASP A 273 -14.89 -10.67 -27.97
C ASP A 273 -13.37 -10.44 -28.00
N ILE A 274 -12.85 -9.98 -29.14
CA ILE A 274 -11.44 -9.55 -29.29
C ILE A 274 -11.15 -8.26 -28.50
N THR A 275 -12.19 -7.49 -28.20
CA THR A 275 -12.17 -6.28 -27.36
C THR A 275 -13.08 -6.47 -26.16
N PRO A 276 -12.68 -7.28 -25.16
CA PRO A 276 -13.51 -7.61 -23.99
C PRO A 276 -13.51 -6.48 -22.95
N TYR A 277 -13.66 -5.23 -23.40
CA TYR A 277 -13.58 -4.05 -22.56
C TYR A 277 -14.97 -3.47 -22.30
N SER A 278 -15.25 -3.20 -21.03
CA SER A 278 -16.44 -2.51 -20.55
C SER A 278 -16.02 -1.17 -19.95
N ASP A 279 -16.26 -0.09 -20.67
CA ASP A 279 -16.01 1.26 -20.18
C ASP A 279 -17.17 1.71 -19.30
N LEU A 280 -16.94 1.83 -17.99
CA LEU A 280 -17.95 2.20 -17.01
C LEU A 280 -17.96 3.71 -16.79
N ILE A 281 -19.11 4.35 -16.97
CA ILE A 281 -19.28 5.80 -16.78
C ILE A 281 -19.06 6.17 -15.31
N HIS A 282 -18.25 7.21 -15.08
CA HIS A 282 -18.16 7.86 -13.78
C HIS A 282 -19.46 8.63 -13.51
N LYS A 283 -20.24 8.15 -12.54
CA LYS A 283 -21.46 8.82 -12.08
C LYS A 283 -21.41 8.94 -10.56
N TRP A 284 -21.88 10.09 -10.09
CA TRP A 284 -22.03 10.38 -8.67
C TRP A 284 -23.47 10.07 -8.25
N ASN A 285 -23.63 9.48 -7.07
CA ASN A 285 -24.92 9.32 -6.39
C ASN A 285 -24.94 10.26 -5.19
#